data_AF-A0A1I7SI67-F1
#
_entry.id   AF-A0A1I7SI67-F1
#
_cell.length_a   1.000
_cell.length_b   1.000
_cell.length_c   1.000
_cell.angle_alpha   90.00
_cell.angle_beta   90.00
_cell.angle_gamma   90.00
#
_symmetry.space_group_name_H-M   'P 1'
#
loop_
_entity.id
_entity.type
_entity.pdbx_description
1 polymer ?
#
loop_
_entity_poly.entity_id
_entity_poly.type
_entity_poly.pdbx_seq_one_letter_code
_entity_poly.pdbx_strand_id
1 'polypeptide(L)'
;MEVIVGQYLQKGAMEMWKMAPVFAGVGYGNMVISAMCVWYYCVIISWAVFYMSQAFRSEFPWETCEHEWNNEYCIRTGNESSQIEALVNSTGLNVTAVEKRLQTAVEQFWERRVLQQTDTFLDMGGVQWEILLILIASWVAIYFAMWNGITHARKCIYFCAIFPYFVIAILLGRALTLDGSWEGVKHYLVPTLEPLLSITLWKDAGTQVFYSYGVGFGTLIALGSHNKFSHNCYRDALLLCFINVMTSFLAGLAIFGMLGHMSHLTGKDISEVVKPGLGLTFVVYPETATHIPGKQVWAVLFFSMIIILGFDSQVCMVEGVYTGMADRFPYLLKYRKISLFLFCLFFFVVSLPMVTF
;
A
#
# COMPACT_ATOMS: atom_id res chain seq x y z
N MET A 1 -22.40 0.29 11.17
CA MET A 1 -23.50 1.17 10.72
C MET A 1 -23.63 1.16 9.21
N GLU A 2 -22.60 1.55 8.46
CA GLU A 2 -22.63 1.62 6.98
C GLU A 2 -23.14 0.36 6.29
N VAL A 3 -22.62 -0.82 6.66
CA VAL A 3 -23.07 -2.11 6.09
C VAL A 3 -24.57 -2.35 6.32
N ILE A 4 -25.08 -2.03 7.52
CA ILE A 4 -26.50 -2.21 7.87
C ILE A 4 -27.37 -1.27 7.02
N VAL A 5 -26.96 -0.01 6.90
CA VAL A 5 -27.70 0.99 6.10
C VAL A 5 -27.71 0.60 4.62
N GLY A 6 -26.56 0.18 4.08
CA GLY A 6 -26.46 -0.34 2.72
C GLY A 6 -27.38 -1.54 2.50
N GLN A 7 -27.35 -2.52 3.42
CA GLN A 7 -28.20 -3.71 3.35
C GLN A 7 -29.69 -3.39 3.48
N TYR A 8 -30.08 -2.46 4.36
CA TYR A 8 -31.48 -2.09 4.53
C TYR A 8 -32.04 -1.36 3.31
N LEU A 9 -31.26 -0.43 2.74
CA LEU A 9 -31.71 0.38 1.61
C LEU A 9 -31.51 -0.28 0.25
N GLN A 10 -30.60 -1.26 0.15
CA GLN A 10 -30.19 -1.88 -1.12
C GLN A 10 -29.75 -0.83 -2.15
N LYS A 11 -29.04 0.19 -1.65
CA LYS A 11 -28.55 1.34 -2.40
C LYS A 11 -27.16 1.77 -1.94
N GLY A 12 -26.36 2.28 -2.87
CA GLY A 12 -25.05 2.88 -2.63
C GLY A 12 -25.09 4.25 -1.95
N ALA A 13 -23.91 4.78 -1.66
CA ALA A 13 -23.73 5.94 -0.78
C ALA A 13 -24.37 7.26 -1.27
N MET A 14 -24.56 7.45 -2.58
CA MET A 14 -25.26 8.65 -3.10
C MET A 14 -26.76 8.61 -2.81
N GLU A 15 -27.36 7.44 -2.96
CA GLU A 15 -28.81 7.27 -2.92
C GLU A 15 -29.33 6.93 -1.52
N MET A 16 -28.45 6.50 -0.60
CA MET A 16 -28.85 6.25 0.80
C MET A 16 -29.43 7.49 1.50
N TRP A 17 -28.95 8.70 1.14
CA TRP A 17 -29.36 9.95 1.77
C TRP A 17 -30.75 10.43 1.36
N LYS A 18 -31.47 9.68 0.52
CA LYS A 18 -32.92 9.88 0.34
C LYS A 18 -33.71 9.78 1.64
N MET A 19 -33.17 9.11 2.67
CA MET A 19 -33.75 9.10 4.02
C MET A 19 -33.67 10.46 4.73
N ALA A 20 -32.69 11.30 4.39
CA ALA A 20 -32.48 12.62 4.96
C ALA A 20 -31.90 13.55 3.88
N PRO A 21 -32.74 14.09 2.97
CA PRO A 21 -32.28 14.82 1.78
C PRO A 21 -31.39 16.03 2.06
N VAL A 22 -31.53 16.65 3.24
CA VAL A 22 -30.67 17.76 3.71
C VAL A 22 -29.19 17.35 3.75
N PHE A 23 -28.90 16.07 3.99
CA PHE A 23 -27.55 15.51 4.07
C PHE A 23 -27.09 14.84 2.77
N ALA A 24 -27.79 15.04 1.64
CA ALA A 24 -27.41 14.44 0.36
C ALA A 24 -25.94 14.74 -0.03
N GLY A 25 -25.42 15.92 0.36
CA GLY A 25 -24.02 16.31 0.15
C GLY A 25 -23.01 15.35 0.76
N VAL A 26 -23.34 14.66 1.86
CA VAL A 26 -22.45 13.66 2.49
C VAL A 26 -22.20 12.49 1.53
N GLY A 27 -23.24 12.03 0.84
CA GLY A 27 -23.11 10.96 -0.16
C GLY A 27 -22.17 11.33 -1.30
N TYR A 28 -22.25 12.58 -1.81
CA TYR A 28 -21.32 13.08 -2.81
C TYR A 28 -19.89 13.20 -2.26
N GLY A 29 -19.74 13.64 -1.00
CA GLY A 29 -18.44 13.71 -0.31
C GLY A 29 -17.76 12.34 -0.23
N ASN A 30 -18.50 11.29 0.17
CA ASN A 30 -17.99 9.91 0.19
C ASN A 30 -17.48 9.47 -1.19
N MET A 31 -18.20 9.83 -2.27
CA MET A 31 -17.79 9.48 -3.64
C MET A 31 -16.52 10.22 -4.08
N VAL A 32 -16.37 11.49 -3.71
CA VAL A 32 -15.16 12.27 -4.05
C VAL A 32 -13.94 11.71 -3.32
N ILE A 33 -14.06 11.42 -2.02
CA ILE A 33 -12.95 10.84 -1.23
C ILE A 33 -12.54 9.48 -1.81
N SER A 34 -13.51 8.61 -2.08
CA SER A 34 -13.22 7.30 -2.69
C SER A 34 -12.64 7.42 -4.09
N ALA A 35 -13.12 8.37 -4.91
CA ALA A 35 -12.55 8.63 -6.22
C ALA A 35 -11.08 9.08 -6.14
N MET A 36 -10.73 9.93 -5.16
CA MET A 36 -9.34 10.33 -4.93
C MET A 36 -8.45 9.12 -4.59
N CYS A 37 -8.94 8.17 -3.79
CA CYS A 37 -8.19 6.94 -3.51
C CYS A 37 -8.09 6.02 -4.72
N VAL A 38 -9.17 5.84 -5.47
CA VAL A 38 -9.17 5.08 -6.73
C VAL A 38 -8.13 5.62 -7.72
N TRP A 39 -7.92 6.94 -7.74
CA TRP A 39 -6.91 7.58 -8.58
C TRP A 39 -5.49 7.13 -8.22
N TYR A 40 -4.99 7.39 -7.01
CA TYR A 40 -3.56 7.15 -6.72
C TYR A 40 -3.23 5.68 -6.40
N TYR A 41 -4.19 4.91 -5.89
CA TYR A 41 -3.88 3.61 -5.28
C TYR A 41 -3.47 2.56 -6.33
N CYS A 42 -3.91 2.69 -7.57
CA CYS A 42 -3.46 1.83 -8.68
C CYS A 42 -1.99 2.06 -9.05
N VAL A 43 -1.44 3.25 -8.78
CA VAL A 43 -0.01 3.56 -8.96
C VAL A 43 0.84 2.78 -7.95
N ILE A 44 0.37 2.66 -6.71
CA ILE A 44 1.05 1.87 -5.66
C ILE A 44 1.14 0.39 -6.06
N ILE A 45 0.06 -0.16 -6.61
CA ILE A 45 0.05 -1.53 -7.16
C ILE A 45 1.09 -1.64 -8.29
N SER A 46 1.20 -0.62 -9.13
CA SER A 46 2.14 -0.61 -10.25
C SER A 46 3.60 -0.63 -9.78
N TRP A 47 3.94 0.12 -8.73
CA TRP A 47 5.25 0.02 -8.11
C TRP A 47 5.52 -1.37 -7.52
N ALA A 48 4.53 -1.99 -6.86
CA ALA A 48 4.69 -3.35 -6.32
C ALA A 48 4.90 -4.41 -7.43
N VAL A 49 4.19 -4.31 -8.55
CA VAL A 49 4.42 -5.17 -9.73
C VAL A 49 5.81 -4.94 -10.32
N PHE A 50 6.27 -3.68 -10.40
CA PHE A 50 7.62 -3.36 -10.85
C PHE A 50 8.67 -4.02 -9.95
N TYR A 51 8.61 -3.84 -8.64
CA TYR A 51 9.53 -4.47 -7.69
C TYR A 51 9.49 -6.00 -7.76
N MET A 52 8.30 -6.60 -7.86
CA MET A 52 8.17 -8.06 -8.03
C MET A 52 8.87 -8.54 -9.31
N SER A 53 8.76 -7.79 -10.41
CA SER A 53 9.45 -8.14 -11.66
C SER A 53 10.98 -8.12 -11.52
N GLN A 54 11.51 -7.17 -10.75
CA GLN A 54 12.94 -7.09 -10.47
C GLN A 54 13.41 -8.16 -9.46
N ALA A 55 12.53 -8.65 -8.60
CA ALA A 55 12.83 -9.69 -7.61
C ALA A 55 13.13 -11.07 -8.24
N PHE A 56 12.86 -11.26 -9.54
CA PHE A 56 13.26 -12.46 -10.29
C PHE A 56 14.71 -12.43 -10.79
N ARG A 57 15.42 -11.31 -10.64
CA ARG A 57 16.84 -11.22 -11.02
C ARG A 57 17.72 -12.00 -10.02
N SER A 58 18.87 -12.48 -10.49
CA SER A 58 19.86 -13.15 -9.65
C SER A 58 20.45 -12.20 -8.61
N GLU A 59 20.71 -10.96 -9.02
CA GLU A 59 21.16 -9.85 -8.19
C GLU A 59 20.11 -8.76 -8.25
N PHE A 60 19.76 -8.20 -7.10
CA PHE A 60 18.72 -7.17 -7.06
C PHE A 60 19.30 -5.83 -7.53
N PRO A 61 18.55 -5.05 -8.32
CA PRO A 61 19.03 -3.74 -8.79
C PRO A 61 19.15 -2.70 -7.66
N TRP A 62 18.65 -3.02 -6.46
CA TRP A 62 18.77 -2.19 -5.26
C TRP A 62 19.85 -2.67 -4.28
N GLU A 63 20.63 -3.70 -4.63
CA GLU A 63 21.68 -4.24 -3.75
C GLU A 63 23.04 -3.55 -3.95
N THR A 64 23.26 -2.92 -5.10
CA THR A 64 24.54 -2.29 -5.45
C THR A 64 24.39 -0.82 -5.81
N CYS A 65 25.52 -0.11 -5.74
CA CYS A 65 25.67 1.28 -6.15
C CYS A 65 26.28 1.42 -7.56
N GLU A 66 26.30 0.35 -8.35
CA GLU A 66 27.01 0.28 -9.64
C GLU A 66 26.07 0.49 -10.84
N HIS A 67 24.99 1.25 -10.64
CA HIS A 67 24.00 1.54 -11.66
C HIS A 67 24.00 3.00 -12.10
N GLU A 68 23.48 3.24 -13.29
CA GLU A 68 23.41 4.57 -13.93
C GLU A 68 22.60 5.61 -13.14
N TRP A 69 21.69 5.18 -12.26
CA TRP A 69 20.92 6.06 -11.38
C TRP A 69 21.63 6.39 -10.06
N ASN A 70 22.74 5.71 -9.74
CA ASN A 70 23.47 5.95 -8.51
C ASN A 70 24.38 7.18 -8.62
N ASN A 71 24.51 7.92 -7.53
CA ASN A 71 25.45 9.04 -7.42
C ASN A 71 26.62 8.68 -6.46
N GLU A 72 27.55 9.62 -6.30
CA GLU A 72 28.72 9.47 -5.41
C GLU A 72 28.38 9.23 -3.93
N TYR A 73 27.18 9.58 -3.46
CA TYR A 73 26.74 9.43 -2.07
C TYR A 73 26.01 8.09 -1.80
N CYS A 74 26.04 7.16 -2.75
CA CYS A 74 25.46 5.84 -2.58
C CYS A 74 26.32 4.94 -1.70
N ILE A 75 25.70 4.30 -0.70
CA ILE A 75 26.34 3.31 0.17
C ILE A 75 25.65 1.95 0.13
N ARG A 76 26.45 0.91 0.38
CA ARG A 76 25.93 -0.44 0.63
C ARG A 76 25.76 -0.65 2.13
N THR A 77 24.60 -1.16 2.48
CA THR A 77 24.24 -1.51 3.86
C THR A 77 25.25 -2.51 4.44
N GLY A 78 25.85 -2.16 5.58
CA GLY A 78 26.87 -2.97 6.27
C GLY A 78 28.33 -2.54 6.06
N ASN A 79 28.65 -1.68 5.08
CA ASN A 79 30.03 -1.18 4.84
C ASN A 79 30.20 0.33 5.08
N GLU A 80 29.26 0.96 5.79
CA GLU A 80 29.09 2.41 5.86
C GLU A 80 30.35 3.15 6.33
N SER A 81 30.99 2.72 7.42
CA SER A 81 32.14 3.42 8.00
C SER A 81 33.31 3.55 7.02
N SER A 82 33.63 2.47 6.32
CA SER A 82 34.72 2.45 5.32
C SER A 82 34.41 3.31 4.09
N GLN A 83 33.15 3.35 3.66
CA GLN A 83 32.72 4.14 2.50
C GLN A 83 32.64 5.63 2.84
N ILE A 84 32.20 5.98 4.06
CA ILE A 84 32.17 7.37 4.55
C ILE A 84 33.60 7.94 4.60
N GLU A 85 34.57 7.20 5.14
CA GLU A 85 35.97 7.64 5.17
C GLU A 85 36.54 7.88 3.76
N ALA A 86 36.25 6.98 2.81
CA ALA A 86 36.64 7.14 1.43
C ALA A 86 36.01 8.39 0.79
N LEU A 87 34.72 8.64 1.05
CA LEU A 87 34.00 9.80 0.51
C LEU A 87 34.48 11.12 1.10
N VAL A 88 34.76 11.16 2.39
CA VAL A 88 35.32 12.34 3.07
C VAL A 88 36.67 12.69 2.46
N ASN A 89 37.52 11.69 2.22
CA ASN A 89 38.82 11.89 1.59
C ASN A 89 38.73 12.34 0.12
N SER A 90 37.72 11.89 -0.63
CA SER A 90 37.55 12.26 -2.04
C SER A 90 36.87 13.63 -2.23
N THR A 91 35.88 13.97 -1.39
CA THR A 91 35.09 15.21 -1.52
C THR A 91 35.68 16.38 -0.74
N GLY A 92 36.53 16.12 0.25
CA GLY A 92 37.06 17.14 1.16
C GLY A 92 35.99 17.75 2.09
N LEU A 93 34.81 17.12 2.18
CA LEU A 93 33.71 17.56 3.04
C LEU A 93 33.89 17.03 4.47
N ASN A 94 33.32 17.73 5.45
CA ASN A 94 33.24 17.24 6.82
C ASN A 94 32.33 16.00 6.90
N VAL A 95 32.64 15.07 7.80
CA VAL A 95 31.88 13.83 8.04
C VAL A 95 30.37 14.10 8.15
N THR A 96 29.96 15.07 8.96
CA THR A 96 28.54 15.41 9.16
C THR A 96 27.85 15.93 7.90
N ALA A 97 28.60 16.55 6.97
CA ALA A 97 28.05 17.01 5.70
C ALA A 97 27.89 15.84 4.71
N VAL A 98 28.76 14.84 4.79
CA VAL A 98 28.67 13.60 4.01
C VAL A 98 27.50 12.73 4.52
N GLU A 99 27.40 12.52 5.82
CA GLU A 99 26.32 11.72 6.44
C GLU A 99 24.92 12.23 6.08
N LYS A 100 24.74 13.55 5.99
CA LYS A 100 23.45 14.15 5.59
C LYS A 100 23.05 13.89 4.13
N ARG A 101 24.00 13.56 3.27
CA ARG A 101 23.79 13.31 1.83
C ARG A 101 23.80 11.82 1.50
N LEU A 102 24.22 11.00 2.45
CA LEU A 102 24.37 9.57 2.31
C LEU A 102 23.00 8.92 2.07
N GLN A 103 22.93 8.03 1.09
CA GLN A 103 21.73 7.26 0.82
C GLN A 103 22.09 5.80 0.53
N THR A 104 21.27 4.87 0.99
CA THR A 104 21.45 3.45 0.67
C THR A 104 21.16 3.19 -0.81
N ALA A 105 21.74 2.10 -1.34
CA ALA A 105 21.46 1.65 -2.71
C ALA A 105 19.96 1.50 -2.98
N VAL A 106 19.19 1.05 -1.99
CA VAL A 106 17.73 0.89 -2.08
C VAL A 106 16.99 2.22 -2.08
N GLU A 107 17.42 3.18 -1.27
CA GLU A 107 16.87 4.54 -1.29
C GLU A 107 17.05 5.19 -2.65
N GLN A 108 18.27 5.13 -3.21
CA GLN A 108 18.53 5.68 -4.54
C GLN A 108 17.78 4.92 -5.63
N PHE A 109 17.63 3.60 -5.52
CA PHE A 109 16.79 2.86 -6.44
C PHE A 109 15.34 3.35 -6.40
N TRP A 110 14.77 3.56 -5.21
CA TRP A 110 13.41 4.07 -5.05
C TRP A 110 13.28 5.49 -5.60
N GLU A 111 14.12 6.43 -5.17
CA GLU A 111 13.98 7.85 -5.50
C GLU A 111 14.42 8.18 -6.93
N ARG A 112 15.51 7.58 -7.40
CA ARG A 112 16.15 7.95 -8.69
C ARG A 112 15.83 7.00 -9.84
N ARG A 113 15.46 5.73 -9.58
CA ARG A 113 15.12 4.77 -10.64
C ARG A 113 13.63 4.49 -10.77
N VAL A 114 12.93 4.31 -9.65
CA VAL A 114 11.49 3.99 -9.63
C VAL A 114 10.64 5.24 -9.66
N LEU A 115 10.96 6.25 -8.86
CA LEU A 115 10.21 7.50 -8.83
C LEU A 115 10.80 8.55 -9.76
N GLN A 116 12.13 8.51 -10.01
CA GLN A 116 12.85 9.51 -10.79
C GLN A 116 12.50 10.94 -10.35
N GLN A 117 12.48 11.19 -9.03
CA GLN A 117 11.93 12.42 -8.46
C GLN A 117 12.63 13.68 -8.99
N THR A 118 11.82 14.64 -9.46
CA THR A 118 12.26 16.01 -9.74
C THR A 118 12.30 16.87 -8.48
N ASP A 119 13.01 17.99 -8.57
CA ASP A 119 13.16 18.95 -7.46
C ASP A 119 11.86 19.69 -7.12
N THR A 120 10.93 19.81 -8.08
CA THR A 120 9.68 20.57 -7.90
C THR A 120 8.49 19.89 -8.54
N PHE A 121 7.33 19.97 -7.89
CA PHE A 121 6.07 19.38 -8.39
C PHE A 121 5.56 20.00 -9.71
N LEU A 122 6.09 21.16 -10.11
CA LEU A 122 5.75 21.82 -11.37
C LEU A 122 6.50 21.23 -12.56
N ASP A 123 7.64 20.59 -12.30
CA ASP A 123 8.43 19.90 -13.30
C ASP A 123 7.98 18.43 -13.34
N MET A 124 7.03 18.15 -14.23
CA MET A 124 6.53 16.79 -14.46
C MET A 124 7.38 16.02 -15.50
N GLY A 125 8.51 16.59 -15.93
CA GLY A 125 9.47 15.96 -16.84
C GLY A 125 8.86 15.07 -17.92
N GLY A 126 9.21 13.78 -17.92
CA GLY A 126 8.75 12.79 -18.89
C GLY A 126 7.87 11.69 -18.30
N VAL A 127 7.37 10.78 -19.14
CA VAL A 127 6.59 9.62 -18.68
C VAL A 127 7.51 8.41 -18.48
N GLN A 128 7.37 7.74 -17.34
CA GLN A 128 8.06 6.48 -17.09
C GLN A 128 7.36 5.31 -17.79
N TRP A 129 7.91 4.86 -18.91
CA TRP A 129 7.26 3.90 -19.78
C TRP A 129 7.03 2.52 -19.12
N GLU A 130 7.95 2.03 -18.29
CA GLU A 130 7.77 0.74 -17.63
C GLU A 130 6.60 0.78 -16.62
N ILE A 131 6.54 1.82 -15.80
CA ILE A 131 5.46 2.00 -14.82
C ILE A 131 4.14 2.30 -15.55
N LEU A 132 4.15 3.06 -16.64
CA LEU A 132 2.97 3.30 -17.47
C LEU A 132 2.38 1.99 -18.02
N LEU A 133 3.22 1.11 -18.57
CA LEU A 133 2.76 -0.18 -19.10
C LEU A 133 2.15 -1.07 -18.00
N ILE A 134 2.77 -1.08 -16.82
CA ILE A 134 2.25 -1.80 -15.66
C ILE A 134 0.94 -1.17 -15.17
N LEU A 135 0.81 0.15 -15.18
CA LEU A 135 -0.42 0.86 -14.82
C LEU A 135 -1.56 0.52 -15.78
N ILE A 136 -1.29 0.49 -17.10
CA ILE A 136 -2.25 0.03 -18.10
C ILE A 136 -2.70 -1.40 -17.79
N ALA A 137 -1.75 -2.31 -17.55
CA ALA A 137 -2.06 -3.70 -17.22
C ALA A 137 -2.89 -3.82 -15.93
N SER A 138 -2.59 -3.02 -14.91
CA SER A 138 -3.32 -2.99 -13.64
C SER A 138 -4.77 -2.54 -13.82
N TRP A 139 -5.01 -1.45 -14.57
CA TRP A 139 -6.36 -0.99 -14.88
C TRP A 139 -7.15 -1.99 -15.74
N VAL A 140 -6.50 -2.63 -16.71
CA VAL A 140 -7.10 -3.71 -17.50
C VAL A 140 -7.51 -4.88 -16.61
N ALA A 141 -6.66 -5.30 -15.67
CA ALA A 141 -6.98 -6.36 -14.72
C ALA A 141 -8.20 -6.00 -13.86
N ILE A 142 -8.30 -4.76 -13.38
CA ILE A 142 -9.43 -4.29 -12.57
C ILE A 142 -10.72 -4.21 -13.39
N TYR A 143 -10.64 -3.76 -14.64
CA TYR A 143 -11.78 -3.77 -15.55
C TYR A 143 -12.35 -5.19 -15.70
N PHE A 144 -11.49 -6.18 -15.99
CA PHE A 144 -11.92 -7.58 -16.15
C PHE A 144 -12.33 -8.24 -14.85
N ALA A 145 -11.82 -7.81 -13.70
CA ALA A 145 -12.33 -8.26 -12.40
C ALA A 145 -13.80 -7.84 -12.20
N MET A 146 -14.13 -6.62 -12.63
CA MET A 146 -15.40 -5.96 -12.34
C MET A 146 -16.44 -5.99 -13.47
N TRP A 147 -16.06 -6.48 -14.66
CA TRP A 147 -16.90 -6.45 -15.87
C TRP A 147 -18.27 -7.14 -15.73
N ASN A 148 -18.38 -8.16 -14.89
CA ASN A 148 -19.62 -8.89 -14.57
C ASN A 148 -20.19 -8.51 -13.19
N GLY A 149 -19.57 -7.55 -12.51
CA GLY A 149 -19.96 -7.08 -11.18
C GLY A 149 -19.37 -7.86 -10.02
N ILE A 150 -19.47 -7.26 -8.82
CA ILE A 150 -18.80 -7.74 -7.61
C ILE A 150 -19.24 -9.15 -7.20
N THR A 151 -20.50 -9.50 -7.44
CA THR A 151 -21.04 -10.83 -7.15
C THR A 151 -20.35 -11.93 -7.96
N HIS A 152 -19.87 -11.63 -9.16
CA HIS A 152 -19.04 -12.55 -9.95
C HIS A 152 -17.56 -12.44 -9.56
N ALA A 153 -17.07 -11.23 -9.29
CA ALA A 153 -15.70 -10.97 -8.84
C ALA A 153 -15.35 -11.68 -7.52
N ARG A 154 -16.36 -11.99 -6.68
CA ARG A 154 -16.18 -12.61 -5.35
C ARG A 154 -15.32 -13.87 -5.35
N LYS A 155 -15.31 -14.65 -6.44
CA LYS A 155 -14.45 -15.84 -6.56
C LYS A 155 -12.96 -15.48 -6.54
N CYS A 156 -12.59 -14.43 -7.27
CA CYS A 156 -11.23 -13.88 -7.26
C CYS A 156 -10.92 -13.24 -5.91
N ILE A 157 -11.88 -12.49 -5.36
CA ILE A 157 -11.74 -11.81 -4.06
C ILE A 157 -11.49 -12.82 -2.92
N TYR A 158 -12.08 -14.02 -2.95
CA TYR A 158 -11.75 -15.05 -1.95
C TYR A 158 -10.25 -15.43 -1.96
N PHE A 159 -9.66 -15.57 -3.15
CA PHE A 159 -8.22 -15.79 -3.24
C PHE A 159 -7.47 -14.57 -2.73
N CYS A 160 -7.87 -13.36 -3.15
CA CYS A 160 -7.19 -12.13 -2.77
C CYS A 160 -7.25 -11.85 -1.26
N ALA A 161 -8.33 -12.25 -0.58
CA ALA A 161 -8.47 -12.11 0.85
C ALA A 161 -7.64 -13.15 1.62
N ILE A 162 -7.52 -14.40 1.13
CA ILE A 162 -6.87 -15.49 1.88
C ILE A 162 -5.36 -15.52 1.65
N PHE A 163 -4.90 -15.27 0.43
CA PHE A 163 -3.48 -15.37 0.06
C PHE A 163 -2.53 -14.51 0.94
N PRO A 164 -2.87 -13.26 1.27
CA PRO A 164 -2.04 -12.45 2.16
C PRO A 164 -1.81 -13.08 3.54
N TYR A 165 -2.81 -13.77 4.12
CA TYR A 165 -2.63 -14.46 5.40
C TYR A 165 -1.63 -15.61 5.33
N PHE A 166 -1.63 -16.35 4.22
CA PHE A 166 -0.64 -17.39 3.97
C PHE A 166 0.76 -16.79 3.90
N VAL A 167 0.93 -15.67 3.18
CA VAL A 167 2.22 -14.98 3.10
C VAL A 167 2.65 -14.40 4.45
N ILE A 168 1.75 -13.74 5.19
CA ILE A 168 2.03 -13.22 6.53
C ILE A 168 2.50 -14.34 7.46
N ALA A 169 1.87 -15.52 7.43
CA ALA A 169 2.28 -16.65 8.26
C ALA A 169 3.70 -17.13 7.93
N ILE A 170 4.06 -17.21 6.63
CA ILE A 170 5.40 -17.58 6.19
C ILE A 170 6.43 -16.52 6.57
N LEU A 171 6.13 -15.24 6.33
CA LEU A 171 7.02 -14.13 6.66
C LEU A 171 7.22 -13.99 8.17
N LEU A 172 6.17 -14.18 8.98
CA LEU A 172 6.26 -14.19 10.43
C LEU A 172 7.13 -15.35 10.92
N GLY A 173 6.90 -16.56 10.40
CA GLY A 173 7.73 -17.72 10.70
C GLY A 173 9.21 -17.46 10.39
N ARG A 174 9.50 -16.84 9.24
CA ARG A 174 10.88 -16.47 8.90
C ARG A 174 11.42 -15.38 9.81
N ALA A 175 10.67 -14.30 10.02
CA ALA A 175 11.08 -13.16 10.82
C ALA A 175 11.51 -13.58 12.23
N LEU A 176 10.75 -14.45 12.89
CA LEU A 176 11.05 -14.94 14.24
C LEU A 176 12.24 -15.90 14.31
N THR A 177 12.73 -16.43 13.18
CA THR A 177 13.93 -17.28 13.10
C THR A 177 15.20 -16.51 12.80
N LEU A 178 15.11 -15.20 12.52
CA LEU A 178 16.28 -14.37 12.23
C LEU A 178 16.95 -13.90 13.53
N ASP A 179 18.28 -13.80 13.47
CA ASP A 179 19.08 -13.26 14.56
C ASP A 179 18.71 -11.78 14.82
N GLY A 180 18.57 -11.38 16.07
CA GLY A 180 18.15 -10.02 16.44
C GLY A 180 16.64 -9.73 16.32
N SER A 181 15.84 -10.64 15.76
CA SER A 181 14.40 -10.42 15.56
C SER A 181 13.62 -10.09 16.85
N TRP A 182 14.06 -10.62 17.99
CA TRP A 182 13.43 -10.36 19.28
C TRP A 182 13.55 -8.90 19.72
N GLU A 183 14.63 -8.19 19.35
CA GLU A 183 14.78 -6.76 19.64
C GLU A 183 13.69 -5.95 18.93
N GLY A 184 13.42 -6.32 17.67
CA GLY A 184 12.31 -5.80 16.87
C GLY A 184 10.95 -6.05 17.51
N VAL A 185 10.65 -7.30 17.88
CA VAL A 185 9.39 -7.66 18.55
C VAL A 185 9.24 -6.95 19.89
N LYS A 186 10.32 -6.80 20.66
CA LYS A 186 10.32 -6.05 21.91
C LYS A 186 10.00 -4.58 21.66
N HIS A 187 10.60 -3.96 20.65
CA HIS A 187 10.30 -2.58 20.27
C HIS A 187 8.84 -2.40 19.85
N TYR A 188 8.24 -3.40 19.20
CA TYR A 188 6.83 -3.35 18.81
C TYR A 188 5.85 -3.51 19.98
N LEU A 189 6.13 -4.44 20.91
CA LEU A 189 5.16 -4.85 21.92
C LEU A 189 5.36 -4.19 23.29
N VAL A 190 6.56 -3.73 23.63
CA VAL A 190 6.82 -3.14 24.94
C VAL A 190 6.29 -1.71 24.95
N PRO A 191 5.23 -1.41 25.73
CA PRO A 191 4.61 -0.11 25.70
C PRO A 191 5.43 0.90 26.50
N THR A 192 5.63 2.09 25.93
CA THR A 192 5.97 3.30 26.69
C THR A 192 4.68 4.03 27.05
N LEU A 193 4.49 4.39 28.32
CA LEU A 193 3.25 5.02 28.79
C LEU A 193 3.21 6.54 28.58
N GLU A 194 4.37 7.19 28.48
CA GLU A 194 4.49 8.64 28.33
C GLU A 194 3.76 9.19 27.08
N PRO A 195 3.85 8.55 25.89
CA PRO A 195 3.11 9.00 24.70
C PRO A 195 1.58 9.01 24.84
N LEU A 196 1.00 8.23 25.77
CA LEU A 196 -0.47 8.16 25.95
C LEU A 196 -1.07 9.48 26.44
N LEU A 197 -0.26 10.36 27.01
CA LEU A 197 -0.66 11.70 27.43
C LEU A 197 -0.80 12.68 26.26
N SER A 198 -0.27 12.34 25.09
CA SER A 198 -0.29 13.20 23.91
C SER A 198 -1.60 13.04 23.12
N ILE A 199 -2.26 14.17 22.84
CA ILE A 199 -3.44 14.20 21.96
C ILE A 199 -3.12 13.74 20.53
N THR A 200 -1.88 13.96 20.07
CA THR A 200 -1.43 13.55 18.74
C THR A 200 -1.49 12.04 18.59
N LEU A 201 -1.10 11.28 19.62
CA LEU A 201 -1.18 9.81 19.59
C LEU A 201 -2.61 9.31 19.43
N TRP A 202 -3.57 9.90 20.15
CA TRP A 202 -4.98 9.52 20.04
C TRP A 202 -5.59 9.93 18.70
N LYS A 203 -5.20 11.09 18.17
CA LYS A 203 -5.58 11.53 16.81
C LYS A 203 -5.06 10.54 15.77
N ASP A 204 -3.81 10.11 15.87
CA ASP A 204 -3.20 9.18 14.92
C ASP A 204 -3.83 7.78 15.04
N ALA A 205 -4.09 7.30 16.26
CA ALA A 205 -4.80 6.05 16.51
C ALA A 205 -6.23 6.07 15.93
N GLY A 206 -6.96 7.16 16.15
CA GLY A 206 -8.29 7.36 15.56
C GLY A 206 -8.22 7.34 14.03
N THR A 207 -7.30 8.12 13.46
CA THR A 207 -7.07 8.20 12.01
C THR A 207 -6.76 6.84 11.40
N GLN A 208 -5.89 6.06 12.04
CA GLN A 208 -5.55 4.70 11.64
C GLN A 208 -6.78 3.78 11.64
N VAL A 209 -7.61 3.83 12.68
CA VAL A 209 -8.85 3.04 12.76
C VAL A 209 -9.81 3.44 11.63
N PHE A 210 -10.06 4.73 11.41
CA PHE A 210 -10.98 5.19 10.37
C PHE A 210 -10.54 4.76 8.97
N TYR A 211 -9.26 4.94 8.63
CA TYR A 211 -8.74 4.56 7.32
C TYR A 211 -8.61 3.04 7.16
N SER A 212 -8.20 2.31 8.21
CA SER A 212 -8.06 0.85 8.15
C SER A 212 -9.38 0.14 7.88
N TYR A 213 -10.50 0.67 8.37
CA TYR A 213 -11.83 0.13 8.07
C TYR A 213 -12.49 0.74 6.82
N GLY A 214 -11.91 1.78 6.22
CA GLY A 214 -12.52 2.49 5.09
C GLY A 214 -13.87 3.12 5.43
N VAL A 215 -14.05 3.61 6.66
CA VAL A 215 -15.30 4.25 7.10
C VAL A 215 -15.42 5.63 6.43
N GLY A 216 -16.60 5.95 5.91
CA GLY A 216 -16.86 7.21 5.20
C GLY A 216 -16.56 7.17 3.70
N PHE A 217 -16.01 6.07 3.18
CA PHE A 217 -15.71 5.91 1.75
C PHE A 217 -16.97 5.53 0.94
N GLY A 218 -18.02 5.04 1.60
CA GLY A 218 -19.23 4.54 0.91
C GLY A 218 -19.07 3.15 0.30
N THR A 219 -17.86 2.58 0.31
CA THR A 219 -17.59 1.20 -0.13
C THR A 219 -18.34 0.18 0.71
N LEU A 220 -18.31 0.31 2.05
CA LEU A 220 -19.05 -0.62 2.93
C LEU A 220 -20.56 -0.52 2.75
N ILE A 221 -21.07 0.64 2.37
CA ILE A 221 -22.50 0.85 2.04
C ILE A 221 -22.85 0.10 0.76
N ALA A 222 -22.03 0.27 -0.29
CA ALA A 222 -22.20 -0.43 -1.56
C ALA A 222 -22.09 -1.96 -1.41
N LEU A 223 -21.09 -2.45 -0.66
CA LEU A 223 -20.97 -3.88 -0.37
C LEU A 223 -22.17 -4.40 0.43
N GLY A 224 -22.59 -3.66 1.45
CA GLY A 224 -23.80 -3.97 2.21
C GLY A 224 -25.07 -4.03 1.35
N SER A 225 -25.19 -3.18 0.33
CA SER A 225 -26.35 -3.17 -0.57
C SER A 225 -26.49 -4.43 -1.44
N HIS A 226 -25.45 -5.25 -1.54
CA HIS A 226 -25.51 -6.54 -2.24
C HIS A 226 -25.90 -7.70 -1.30
N ASN A 227 -26.02 -7.46 0.01
CA ASN A 227 -26.43 -8.49 0.97
C ASN A 227 -27.92 -8.80 0.84
N LYS A 228 -28.31 -10.04 1.14
CA LYS A 228 -29.71 -10.38 1.36
C LYS A 228 -30.25 -9.60 2.56
N PHE A 229 -31.49 -9.13 2.48
CA PHE A 229 -32.12 -8.32 3.52
C PHE A 229 -32.10 -8.97 4.92
N SER A 230 -32.33 -10.28 5.00
CA SER A 230 -32.34 -11.05 6.26
C SER A 230 -30.96 -11.54 6.74
N HIS A 231 -29.88 -11.19 6.03
CA HIS A 231 -28.53 -11.63 6.39
C HIS A 231 -28.05 -10.93 7.67
N ASN A 232 -27.32 -11.65 8.52
CA ASN A 232 -26.83 -11.08 9.78
C ASN A 232 -25.52 -10.29 9.57
N CYS A 233 -25.64 -9.07 9.04
CA CYS A 233 -24.50 -8.18 8.85
C CYS A 233 -23.89 -7.65 10.16
N TYR A 234 -24.59 -7.73 11.28
CA TYR A 234 -24.03 -7.34 12.58
C TYR A 234 -22.91 -8.30 13.00
N ARG A 235 -23.14 -9.62 12.85
CA ARG A 235 -22.11 -10.64 13.07
C ARG A 235 -20.90 -10.42 12.16
N ASP A 236 -21.14 -10.17 10.89
CA ASP A 236 -20.08 -9.96 9.91
C ASP A 236 -19.24 -8.72 10.22
N ALA A 237 -19.88 -7.63 10.66
CA ALA A 237 -19.19 -6.42 11.06
C ALA A 237 -18.27 -6.66 12.27
N LEU A 238 -18.72 -7.41 13.29
CA LEU A 238 -17.88 -7.77 14.44
C LEU A 238 -16.69 -8.65 14.03
N LEU A 239 -16.93 -9.62 13.14
CA LEU A 239 -15.87 -10.48 12.64
C LEU A 239 -14.84 -9.69 11.83
N LEU A 240 -15.29 -8.77 10.97
CA LEU A 240 -14.44 -7.88 10.19
C LEU A 240 -13.57 -7.02 11.12
N CYS A 241 -14.13 -6.47 12.19
CA CYS A 241 -13.36 -5.73 13.20
C CYS A 241 -12.24 -6.58 13.81
N PHE A 242 -12.56 -7.79 14.26
CA PHE A 242 -11.58 -8.67 14.86
C PHE A 242 -10.49 -9.09 13.86
N ILE A 243 -10.86 -9.51 12.66
CA ILE A 243 -9.93 -9.94 11.61
C ILE A 243 -8.99 -8.79 11.23
N ASN A 244 -9.51 -7.59 11.01
CA ASN A 244 -8.70 -6.44 10.61
C ASN A 244 -7.61 -6.10 11.66
N VAL A 245 -7.97 -6.08 12.95
CA VAL A 245 -7.03 -5.83 14.04
C VAL A 245 -5.99 -6.95 14.12
N MET A 246 -6.41 -8.21 14.05
CA MET A 246 -5.48 -9.35 14.10
C MET A 246 -4.53 -9.36 12.90
N THR A 247 -5.01 -9.00 11.71
CA THR A 247 -4.18 -8.89 10.52
C THR A 247 -3.09 -7.85 10.71
N SER A 248 -3.47 -6.66 11.20
CA SER A 248 -2.54 -5.56 11.46
C SER A 248 -1.50 -5.93 12.52
N PHE A 249 -1.94 -6.62 13.57
CA PHE A 249 -1.06 -7.10 14.64
C PHE A 249 -0.04 -8.14 14.15
N LEU A 250 -0.49 -9.15 13.40
CA LEU A 250 0.37 -10.20 12.83
C LEU A 250 1.36 -9.64 11.79
N ALA A 251 0.90 -8.74 10.93
CA ALA A 251 1.76 -8.04 9.98
C ALA A 251 2.81 -7.19 10.71
N GLY A 252 2.41 -6.49 11.79
CA GLY A 252 3.32 -5.75 12.66
C GLY A 252 4.42 -6.63 13.24
N LEU A 253 4.07 -7.80 13.80
CA LEU A 253 5.07 -8.76 14.30
C LEU A 253 6.05 -9.22 13.22
N ALA A 254 5.56 -9.51 12.01
CA ALA A 254 6.41 -9.95 10.91
C ALA A 254 7.39 -8.83 10.50
N ILE A 255 6.89 -7.61 10.28
CA ILE A 255 7.70 -6.46 9.88
C ILE A 255 8.72 -6.09 10.95
N PHE A 256 8.29 -5.95 12.22
CA PHE A 256 9.21 -5.61 13.31
C PHE A 256 10.22 -6.73 13.58
N GLY A 257 9.85 -8.00 13.43
CA GLY A 257 10.82 -9.09 13.52
C GLY A 257 11.92 -9.01 12.45
N MET A 258 11.57 -8.64 11.21
CA MET A 258 12.55 -8.39 10.14
C MET A 258 13.39 -7.13 10.41
N LEU A 259 12.78 -6.06 10.91
CA LEU A 259 13.49 -4.84 11.30
C LEU A 259 14.48 -5.06 12.44
N GLY A 260 14.15 -5.91 13.41
CA GLY A 260 15.08 -6.30 14.48
C GLY A 260 16.32 -6.99 13.93
N HIS A 261 16.15 -7.85 12.91
CA HIS A 261 17.27 -8.43 12.19
C HIS A 261 18.13 -7.38 11.48
N MET A 262 17.48 -6.43 10.80
CA MET A 262 18.16 -5.33 10.12
C MET A 262 18.98 -4.46 11.09
N SER A 263 18.37 -4.08 12.22
CA SER A 263 19.00 -3.34 13.33
C SER A 263 20.22 -4.09 13.88
N HIS A 264 20.11 -5.40 14.07
CA HIS A 264 21.23 -6.25 14.52
C HIS A 264 22.37 -6.30 13.50
N LEU A 265 22.07 -6.35 12.20
CA LEU A 265 23.08 -6.38 11.14
C LEU A 265 23.82 -5.04 10.99
N THR A 266 23.11 -3.90 11.09
CA THR A 266 23.72 -2.57 10.93
C THR A 266 24.24 -1.98 12.24
N GLY A 267 23.89 -2.55 13.38
CA GLY A 267 24.17 -1.99 14.70
C GLY A 267 23.46 -0.65 14.96
N LYS A 268 22.40 -0.34 14.21
CA LYS A 268 21.61 0.90 14.33
C LYS A 268 20.34 0.65 15.13
N ASP A 269 19.82 1.68 15.81
CA ASP A 269 18.54 1.56 16.51
C ASP A 269 17.40 1.32 15.52
N ILE A 270 16.36 0.58 15.96
CA ILE A 270 15.19 0.25 15.13
C ILE A 270 14.50 1.53 14.62
N SER A 271 14.49 2.61 15.41
CA SER A 271 13.88 3.87 15.00
C SER A 271 14.60 4.56 13.82
N GLU A 272 15.88 4.24 13.59
CA GLU A 272 16.68 4.81 12.48
C GLU A 272 16.49 4.03 11.18
N VAL A 273 16.21 2.73 11.27
CA VAL A 273 15.97 1.86 10.09
C VAL A 273 14.51 1.86 9.64
N VAL A 274 13.58 2.34 10.46
CA VAL A 274 12.16 2.44 10.11
C VAL A 274 11.90 3.69 9.28
N LYS A 275 11.32 3.50 8.09
CA LYS A 275 10.75 4.59 7.28
C LYS A 275 9.23 4.53 7.26
N PRO A 276 8.52 5.65 7.43
CA PRO A 276 7.06 5.66 7.40
C PRO A 276 6.50 5.46 5.98
N GLY A 277 5.24 5.02 5.91
CA GLY A 277 4.47 4.95 4.67
C GLY A 277 5.08 4.01 3.62
N LEU A 278 5.22 4.51 2.39
CA LEU A 278 5.75 3.74 1.26
C LEU A 278 7.23 3.36 1.45
N GLY A 279 7.99 4.12 2.23
CA GLY A 279 9.38 3.82 2.54
C GLY A 279 9.56 2.46 3.24
N LEU A 280 8.61 2.07 4.09
CA LEU A 280 8.65 0.76 4.74
C LEU A 280 8.60 -0.39 3.73
N THR A 281 7.76 -0.25 2.70
CA THR A 281 7.47 -1.30 1.72
C THR A 281 8.49 -1.33 0.58
N PHE A 282 8.93 -0.16 0.11
CA PHE A 282 9.75 -0.03 -1.10
C PHE A 282 11.22 0.30 -0.83
N VAL A 283 11.58 0.60 0.42
CA VAL A 283 12.98 0.82 0.84
C VAL A 283 13.37 -0.20 1.89
N VAL A 284 12.74 -0.15 3.06
CA VAL A 284 13.17 -0.91 4.24
C VAL A 284 13.03 -2.41 4.05
N TYR A 285 11.88 -2.88 3.52
CA TYR A 285 11.69 -4.30 3.29
C TYR A 285 12.64 -4.86 2.21
N PRO A 286 12.79 -4.25 1.01
CA PRO A 286 13.75 -4.72 0.02
C PRO A 286 15.20 -4.73 0.51
N GLU A 287 15.57 -3.74 1.30
CA GLU A 287 16.87 -3.68 1.97
C GLU A 287 17.05 -4.90 2.88
N THR A 288 16.10 -5.10 3.81
CA THR A 288 16.14 -6.23 4.74
C THR A 288 16.16 -7.57 4.00
N ALA A 289 15.33 -7.72 2.96
CA ALA A 289 15.24 -8.95 2.17
C ALA A 289 16.55 -9.31 1.46
N THR A 290 17.37 -8.32 1.08
CA THR A 290 18.66 -8.52 0.42
C THR A 290 19.65 -9.28 1.30
N HIS A 291 19.56 -9.10 2.62
CA HIS A 291 20.45 -9.72 3.60
C HIS A 291 19.99 -11.12 4.07
N ILE A 292 18.85 -11.61 3.57
CA ILE A 292 18.30 -12.91 3.98
C ILE A 292 18.65 -13.98 2.94
N PRO A 293 19.16 -15.16 3.35
CA PRO A 293 19.35 -16.29 2.44
C PRO A 293 18.08 -16.66 1.68
N GLY A 294 18.20 -16.87 0.36
CA GLY A 294 17.05 -17.09 -0.52
C GLY A 294 16.22 -15.83 -0.80
N LYS A 295 16.85 -14.64 -0.75
CA LYS A 295 16.26 -13.31 -0.92
C LYS A 295 15.15 -13.19 -1.97
N GLN A 296 15.28 -13.86 -3.12
CA GLN A 296 14.28 -13.84 -4.19
C GLN A 296 12.92 -14.37 -3.73
N VAL A 297 12.89 -15.47 -2.96
CA VAL A 297 11.64 -16.08 -2.48
C VAL A 297 10.90 -15.11 -1.57
N TRP A 298 11.62 -14.48 -0.64
CA TRP A 298 11.04 -13.53 0.32
C TRP A 298 10.50 -12.27 -0.39
N ALA A 299 11.30 -11.68 -1.30
CA ALA A 299 10.90 -10.52 -2.07
C ALA A 299 9.67 -10.80 -2.95
N VAL A 300 9.64 -11.93 -3.68
CA VAL A 300 8.49 -12.30 -4.52
C VAL A 300 7.25 -12.54 -3.67
N LEU A 301 7.35 -13.26 -2.54
CA LEU A 301 6.22 -13.48 -1.65
C LEU A 301 5.67 -12.16 -1.10
N PHE A 302 6.53 -11.28 -0.61
CA PHE A 302 6.10 -9.98 -0.08
C PHE A 302 5.45 -9.10 -1.14
N PHE A 303 6.09 -8.89 -2.29
CA PHE A 303 5.50 -8.04 -3.32
C PHE A 303 4.24 -8.66 -3.93
N SER A 304 4.15 -9.99 -4.05
CA SER A 304 2.90 -10.66 -4.45
C SER A 304 1.77 -10.39 -3.44
N MET A 305 2.07 -10.39 -2.14
CA MET A 305 1.10 -10.04 -1.10
C MET A 305 0.65 -8.58 -1.23
N ILE A 306 1.57 -7.63 -1.42
CA ILE A 306 1.25 -6.21 -1.59
C ILE A 306 0.39 -5.99 -2.84
N ILE A 307 0.71 -6.65 -3.95
CA ILE A 307 -0.08 -6.58 -5.20
C ILE A 307 -1.50 -7.09 -4.95
N ILE A 308 -1.64 -8.24 -4.28
CA ILE A 308 -2.95 -8.86 -4.04
C ILE A 308 -3.80 -8.04 -3.06
N LEU A 309 -3.21 -7.55 -1.96
CA LEU A 309 -3.89 -6.64 -1.02
C LEU A 309 -4.33 -5.35 -1.70
N GLY A 310 -3.45 -4.80 -2.55
CA GLY A 310 -3.75 -3.59 -3.30
C GLY A 310 -4.86 -3.80 -4.31
N PHE A 311 -4.80 -4.89 -5.07
CA PHE A 311 -5.82 -5.24 -6.06
C PHE A 311 -7.20 -5.43 -5.42
N ASP A 312 -7.29 -6.15 -4.30
CA ASP A 312 -8.55 -6.37 -3.59
C ASP A 312 -9.18 -5.05 -3.11
N SER A 313 -8.36 -4.20 -2.49
CA SER A 313 -8.78 -2.89 -2.00
C SER A 313 -9.25 -1.99 -3.15
N GLN A 314 -8.52 -1.98 -4.27
CA GLN A 314 -8.87 -1.18 -5.44
C GLN A 314 -10.16 -1.67 -6.11
N VAL A 315 -10.38 -2.98 -6.19
CA VAL A 315 -11.64 -3.58 -6.67
C VAL A 315 -12.82 -3.12 -5.81
N CYS A 316 -12.67 -3.15 -4.48
CA CYS A 316 -13.72 -2.71 -3.56
C CYS A 316 -14.00 -1.20 -3.68
N MET A 317 -12.97 -0.36 -3.77
CA MET A 317 -13.13 1.09 -3.93
C MET A 317 -13.79 1.45 -5.27
N VAL A 318 -13.39 0.80 -6.36
CA VAL A 318 -14.03 0.96 -7.68
C VAL A 318 -15.51 0.56 -7.61
N GLU A 319 -15.84 -0.56 -6.98
CA GLU A 319 -17.25 -0.95 -6.80
C GLU A 319 -18.03 0.07 -5.96
N GLY A 320 -17.43 0.62 -4.91
CA GLY A 320 -18.05 1.63 -4.04
C GLY A 320 -18.48 2.87 -4.83
N VAL A 321 -17.56 3.43 -5.61
CA VAL A 321 -17.83 4.61 -6.44
C VAL A 321 -18.78 4.27 -7.59
N TYR A 322 -18.52 3.17 -8.31
CA TYR A 322 -19.33 2.78 -9.46
C TYR A 322 -20.77 2.47 -9.08
N THR A 323 -21.01 1.76 -7.96
CA THR A 323 -22.35 1.46 -7.46
C THR A 323 -23.08 2.74 -7.04
N GLY A 324 -22.41 3.65 -6.33
CA GLY A 324 -22.98 4.94 -5.95
C GLY A 324 -23.47 5.73 -7.16
N MET A 325 -22.67 5.78 -8.23
CA MET A 325 -23.05 6.43 -9.50
C MET A 325 -24.18 5.68 -10.21
N ALA A 326 -24.07 4.35 -10.31
CA ALA A 326 -25.02 3.52 -11.05
C ALA A 326 -26.42 3.51 -10.44
N ASP A 327 -26.53 3.62 -9.11
CA ASP A 327 -27.82 3.74 -8.43
C ASP A 327 -28.51 5.08 -8.69
N ARG A 328 -27.73 6.17 -8.81
CA ARG A 328 -28.25 7.50 -9.19
C ARG A 328 -28.61 7.56 -10.67
N PHE A 329 -27.80 6.91 -11.50
CA PHE A 329 -27.82 6.98 -12.95
C PHE A 329 -28.00 5.58 -13.57
N PRO A 330 -29.23 5.04 -13.61
CA PRO A 330 -29.49 3.65 -14.01
C PRO A 330 -29.04 3.29 -15.44
N TYR A 331 -28.86 4.28 -16.32
CA TYR A 331 -28.34 4.05 -17.68
C TYR A 331 -26.93 3.44 -17.67
N LEU A 332 -26.14 3.67 -16.60
CA LEU A 332 -24.83 3.04 -16.41
C LEU A 332 -24.94 1.53 -16.25
N LEU A 333 -26.03 1.01 -15.65
CA LEU A 333 -26.24 -0.43 -15.54
C LEU A 333 -26.65 -1.05 -16.86
N LYS A 334 -27.44 -0.33 -17.67
CA LYS A 334 -27.87 -0.79 -19.01
C LYS A 334 -26.67 -1.09 -19.92
N TYR A 335 -25.62 -0.28 -19.85
CA TYR A 335 -24.41 -0.43 -20.63
C TYR A 335 -23.18 -0.75 -19.78
N ARG A 336 -23.37 -1.55 -18.70
CA ARG A 336 -22.37 -1.78 -17.64
C ARG A 336 -20.94 -1.96 -18.14
N LYS A 337 -20.72 -2.81 -19.14
CA LYS A 337 -19.38 -3.12 -19.65
C LYS A 337 -18.71 -1.91 -20.30
N ILE A 338 -19.48 -1.08 -21.00
CA ILE A 338 -18.98 0.12 -21.69
C ILE A 338 -18.81 1.24 -20.67
N SER A 339 -19.78 1.47 -19.79
CA SER A 339 -19.68 2.50 -18.75
C SER A 339 -18.55 2.22 -17.76
N LEU A 340 -18.36 0.96 -17.35
CA LEU A 340 -17.22 0.57 -16.51
C LEU A 340 -15.89 0.77 -17.23
N PHE A 341 -15.81 0.46 -18.54
CA PHE A 341 -14.60 0.70 -19.32
C PHE A 341 -14.26 2.19 -19.34
N LEU A 342 -15.24 3.06 -19.63
CA LEU A 342 -15.05 4.51 -19.61
C LEU A 342 -14.67 5.03 -18.22
N PHE A 343 -15.24 4.43 -17.17
CA PHE A 343 -14.90 4.74 -15.78
C PHE A 343 -13.44 4.40 -15.47
N CYS A 344 -13.00 3.17 -15.76
CA CYS A 344 -11.60 2.77 -15.60
C CYS A 344 -10.65 3.61 -16.47
N LEU A 345 -11.05 3.93 -17.71
CA LEU A 345 -10.27 4.77 -18.61
C LEU A 345 -10.11 6.20 -18.05
N PHE A 346 -11.17 6.77 -17.49
CA PHE A 346 -11.11 8.08 -16.83
C PHE A 346 -10.09 8.09 -15.69
N PHE A 347 -10.17 7.12 -14.76
CA PHE A 347 -9.22 7.05 -13.66
C PHE A 347 -7.80 6.73 -14.11
N PHE A 348 -7.63 5.91 -15.15
CA PHE A 348 -6.33 5.70 -15.79
C PHE A 348 -5.73 7.01 -16.32
N VAL A 349 -6.48 7.79 -17.10
CA VAL A 349 -6.01 9.07 -17.66
C VAL A 349 -5.65 10.06 -16.56
N VAL A 350 -6.49 10.15 -15.52
CA VAL A 350 -6.23 11.03 -14.39
C VAL A 350 -5.01 10.57 -13.57
N SER A 351 -4.67 9.27 -13.58
CA SER A 351 -3.46 8.70 -12.96
C SER A 351 -2.15 9.00 -13.70
N LEU A 352 -2.19 9.45 -14.96
CA LEU A 352 -0.99 9.65 -15.77
C LEU A 352 0.06 10.60 -15.19
N PRO A 353 -0.30 11.74 -14.56
CA PRO A 353 0.68 12.63 -13.92
C PRO A 353 1.42 11.98 -12.73
N MET A 354 0.96 10.83 -12.22
CA MET A 354 1.62 10.13 -11.12
C MET A 354 2.61 9.07 -11.58
N VAL A 355 2.75 8.89 -12.90
CA VAL A 355 3.77 8.01 -13.52
C VAL A 355 4.74 8.82 -14.38
N THR A 356 4.80 10.12 -14.16
CA THR A 356 5.83 11.00 -14.70
C THR A 356 7.01 11.08 -13.75
N PHE A 357 8.12 11.64 -14.23
CA PHE A 357 9.31 11.89 -13.44
C PHE A 357 9.62 13.37 -13.36
#